data_AF-A0A5K4ETI5-F1
#
_entry.id   AF-A0A5K4ETI5-F1
#
_cell.length_a   1.000
_cell.length_b   1.000
_cell.length_c   1.000
_cell.angle_alpha   90.00
_cell.angle_beta   90.00
_cell.angle_gamma   90.00
#
_symmetry.space_group_name_H-M   'P 1'
#
loop_
_entity.id
_entity.type
_entity.pdbx_description
1 polymer ?
#
loop_
_entity_poly.entity_id
_entity_poly.type
_entity_poly.pdbx_seq_one_letter_code
_entity_poly.pdbx_strand_id
1 'polypeptide(L)'
;MNPYLKKLSMMYQLRTVRDVLKNKIKSLAAENYHIFIDTKDASQNILEKTSEMSTANQAFLSQITEFTQCCSDILLKARSIEASLKKNRSALENHTQLLEIIELPQLMQTCVHNGHYDDAISIFGYTKTLFNKYGSRYSVLRMIYSQVSAVASQFIHQLYNQLRAPLSLSSCIKTVVFLRRTGLLSEQELRLKFLQTRTSCLKSQINSSLLACTPKELAGVDKREKLSGFLPFKESHDKSYWVATRRIEVTRVHLFDIVTQYRNH
;
A
#
# COMPACT_ATOMS: atom_id res chain seq x y z
N MET A 1 8.35 -129.63 -15.98
CA MET A 1 7.46 -128.55 -16.48
C MET A 1 8.26 -127.25 -16.53
N ASN A 2 8.54 -126.71 -17.73
CA ASN A 2 9.68 -125.82 -17.97
C ASN A 2 9.40 -124.33 -17.60
N PRO A 3 10.19 -123.69 -16.70
CA PRO A 3 9.95 -122.33 -16.18
C PRO A 3 10.10 -121.20 -17.23
N TYR A 4 10.81 -121.45 -18.33
CA TYR A 4 10.97 -120.49 -19.43
C TYR A 4 9.67 -120.27 -20.24
N LEU A 5 8.85 -121.31 -20.41
CA LEU A 5 7.54 -121.21 -21.06
C LEU A 5 6.56 -120.37 -20.23
N LYS A 6 6.65 -120.43 -18.90
CA LYS A 6 5.80 -119.66 -17.98
C LYS A 6 6.13 -118.16 -18.01
N LYS A 7 7.42 -117.81 -18.11
CA LYS A 7 7.89 -116.42 -18.23
C LYS A 7 7.54 -115.80 -19.59
N LEU A 8 7.64 -116.59 -20.67
CA LEU A 8 7.23 -116.15 -22.01
C LEU A 8 5.71 -115.95 -22.11
N SER A 9 4.92 -116.86 -21.52
CA SER A 9 3.47 -116.72 -21.39
C SER A 9 3.07 -115.49 -20.58
N MET A 10 3.75 -115.23 -19.46
CA MET A 10 3.48 -114.06 -18.61
C MET A 10 3.87 -112.73 -19.27
N MET A 11 4.98 -112.69 -20.01
CA MET A 11 5.36 -111.52 -20.83
C MET A 11 4.36 -111.27 -21.97
N TYR A 12 3.85 -112.33 -22.60
CA TYR A 12 2.81 -112.22 -23.61
C TYR A 12 1.51 -111.70 -22.99
N GLN A 13 1.11 -112.20 -21.82
CA GLN A 13 -0.06 -111.70 -21.09
C GLN A 13 0.09 -110.24 -20.64
N LEU A 14 1.26 -109.82 -20.19
CA LEU A 14 1.49 -108.42 -19.83
C LEU A 14 1.44 -107.50 -21.06
N ARG A 15 1.90 -107.98 -22.21
CA ARG A 15 1.80 -107.23 -23.47
C ARG A 15 0.34 -107.14 -23.94
N THR A 16 -0.42 -108.23 -23.90
CA THR A 16 -1.84 -108.20 -24.28
C THR A 16 -2.67 -107.34 -23.33
N VAL A 17 -2.43 -107.41 -22.01
CA VAL A 17 -3.10 -106.53 -21.03
C VAL A 17 -2.78 -105.06 -21.29
N ARG A 18 -1.52 -104.72 -21.59
CA ARG A 18 -1.12 -103.35 -21.96
C ARG A 18 -1.85 -102.88 -23.22
N ASP A 19 -1.91 -103.70 -24.26
CA ASP A 19 -2.57 -103.33 -25.51
C ASP A 19 -4.09 -103.21 -25.33
N VAL A 20 -4.71 -104.08 -24.52
CA VAL A 20 -6.12 -103.98 -24.13
C VAL A 20 -6.37 -102.70 -23.34
N LEU A 21 -5.55 -102.36 -22.35
CA LEU A 21 -5.70 -101.13 -21.57
C LEU A 21 -5.53 -99.89 -22.45
N LYS A 22 -4.54 -99.89 -23.34
CA LYS A 22 -4.28 -98.79 -24.27
C LYS A 22 -5.45 -98.61 -25.25
N ASN A 23 -6.02 -99.69 -25.75
CA ASN A 23 -7.20 -99.64 -26.60
C ASN A 23 -8.45 -99.20 -25.83
N LYS A 24 -8.60 -99.62 -24.57
CA LYS A 24 -9.71 -99.20 -23.71
C LYS A 24 -9.63 -97.72 -23.33
N ILE A 25 -8.42 -97.20 -23.08
CA ILE A 25 -8.18 -95.76 -22.89
C ILE A 25 -8.47 -94.99 -24.18
N LYS A 26 -8.04 -95.50 -25.35
CA LYS A 26 -8.34 -94.86 -26.64
C LYS A 26 -9.84 -94.85 -26.97
N SER A 27 -10.54 -95.96 -26.73
CA SER A 27 -11.99 -96.06 -26.91
C SER A 27 -12.72 -95.13 -25.94
N LEU A 28 -12.33 -95.11 -24.67
CA LEU A 28 -12.93 -94.22 -23.67
C LEU A 28 -12.66 -92.74 -23.97
N ALA A 29 -11.45 -92.42 -24.46
CA ALA A 29 -11.09 -91.08 -24.90
C ALA A 29 -11.80 -90.68 -26.21
N ALA A 30 -12.09 -91.63 -27.09
CA ALA A 30 -12.85 -91.38 -28.32
C ALA A 30 -14.35 -91.20 -28.04
N GLU A 31 -14.93 -92.02 -27.14
CA GLU A 31 -16.32 -91.87 -26.69
C GLU A 31 -16.55 -90.54 -25.96
N ASN A 32 -15.59 -90.13 -25.12
CA ASN A 32 -15.69 -88.92 -24.31
C ASN A 32 -14.85 -87.76 -24.86
N TYR A 33 -14.52 -87.75 -26.16
CA TYR A 33 -13.66 -86.72 -26.75
C TYR A 33 -14.27 -85.31 -26.64
N HIS A 34 -15.60 -85.22 -26.69
CA HIS A 34 -16.35 -83.97 -26.52
C HIS A 34 -16.09 -83.34 -25.15
N ILE A 35 -16.00 -84.12 -24.07
CA ILE A 35 -15.70 -83.62 -22.72
C ILE A 35 -14.31 -82.97 -22.68
N PHE A 36 -13.32 -83.54 -23.38
CA PHE A 36 -11.98 -82.95 -23.46
C PHE A 36 -11.98 -81.63 -24.24
N ILE A 37 -12.79 -81.53 -25.30
CA ILE A 37 -12.96 -80.28 -26.06
C ILE A 37 -13.68 -79.24 -25.21
N ASP A 38 -14.82 -79.59 -24.61
CA ASP A 38 -15.60 -78.72 -23.74
C ASP A 38 -14.75 -78.23 -22.55
N THR A 39 -13.92 -79.10 -21.97
CA THR A 39 -12.99 -78.73 -20.88
C THR A 39 -11.91 -77.77 -21.36
N LYS A 40 -11.37 -77.99 -22.57
CA LYS A 40 -10.38 -77.09 -23.17
C LYS A 40 -11.00 -75.73 -23.47
N ASP A 41 -12.18 -75.71 -24.09
CA ASP A 41 -12.90 -74.49 -24.45
C ASP A 41 -13.32 -73.71 -23.19
N ALA A 42 -13.80 -74.41 -22.15
CA ALA A 42 -14.06 -73.82 -20.85
C ALA A 42 -12.79 -73.23 -20.21
N SER A 43 -11.66 -73.97 -20.25
CA SER A 43 -10.39 -73.47 -19.72
C SER A 43 -9.86 -72.27 -20.49
N GLN A 44 -10.03 -72.23 -21.81
CA GLN A 44 -9.57 -71.12 -22.66
C GLN A 44 -10.45 -69.88 -22.45
N ASN A 45 -11.77 -70.06 -22.34
CA ASN A 45 -12.70 -68.99 -21.99
C ASN A 45 -12.42 -68.41 -20.60
N ILE A 46 -12.07 -69.24 -19.60
CA ILE A 46 -11.63 -68.77 -18.29
C ILE A 46 -10.33 -67.95 -18.40
N LEU A 47 -9.36 -68.40 -19.18
CA LEU A 47 -8.10 -67.67 -19.39
C LEU A 47 -8.33 -66.31 -20.07
N GLU A 48 -9.15 -66.26 -21.12
CA GLU A 48 -9.53 -65.01 -21.80
C GLU A 48 -10.24 -64.06 -20.85
N LYS A 49 -11.30 -64.51 -20.15
CA LYS A 49 -12.02 -63.68 -19.17
C LYS A 49 -11.13 -63.20 -18.02
N THR A 50 -10.19 -64.04 -17.57
CA THR A 50 -9.24 -63.64 -16.52
C THR A 50 -8.25 -62.60 -17.05
N SER A 51 -7.83 -62.70 -18.32
CA SER A 51 -7.02 -61.69 -18.99
C SER A 51 -7.78 -60.37 -19.15
N GLU A 52 -9.02 -60.40 -19.62
CA GLU A 52 -9.90 -59.24 -19.72
C GLU A 52 -10.15 -58.58 -18.36
N MET A 53 -10.38 -59.39 -17.31
CA MET A 53 -10.51 -58.89 -15.95
C MET A 53 -9.20 -58.25 -15.45
N SER A 54 -8.04 -58.84 -15.80
CA SER A 54 -6.74 -58.28 -15.46
C SER A 54 -6.49 -56.94 -16.15
N THR A 55 -6.83 -56.80 -17.43
CA THR A 55 -6.67 -55.53 -18.17
C THR A 55 -7.66 -54.47 -17.67
N ALA A 56 -8.92 -54.84 -17.42
CA ALA A 56 -9.91 -53.95 -16.81
C ALA A 56 -9.46 -53.46 -15.43
N ASN A 57 -8.90 -54.34 -14.60
CA ASN A 57 -8.40 -53.98 -13.29
C ASN A 57 -7.15 -53.07 -13.37
N GLN A 58 -6.26 -53.28 -14.34
CA GLN A 58 -5.14 -52.37 -14.60
C GLN A 58 -5.62 -50.97 -15.02
N ALA A 59 -6.61 -50.90 -15.91
CA ALA A 59 -7.21 -49.62 -16.33
C ALA A 59 -7.93 -48.91 -15.15
N PHE A 60 -8.56 -49.68 -14.26
CA PHE A 60 -9.18 -49.13 -13.07
C PHE A 60 -8.13 -48.58 -12.08
N LEU A 61 -7.02 -49.29 -11.89
CA LEU A 61 -5.91 -48.81 -11.06
C LEU A 61 -5.28 -47.52 -11.61
N SER A 62 -5.12 -47.39 -12.93
CA SER A 62 -4.62 -46.15 -13.52
C SER A 62 -5.60 -44.98 -13.30
N GLN A 63 -6.91 -45.20 -13.48
CA GLN A 63 -7.93 -44.19 -13.20
C GLN A 63 -7.97 -43.75 -11.74
N ILE A 64 -7.84 -44.68 -10.78
CA ILE A 64 -7.74 -44.33 -9.35
C ILE A 64 -6.51 -43.47 -9.09
N THR A 65 -5.38 -43.79 -9.73
CA THR A 65 -4.14 -43.04 -9.57
C THR A 65 -4.29 -41.63 -10.12
N GLU A 66 -4.85 -41.47 -11.31
CA GLU A 66 -5.17 -40.17 -11.91
C GLU A 66 -6.17 -39.37 -11.05
N PHE A 67 -7.21 -40.02 -10.54
CA PHE A 67 -8.18 -39.40 -9.65
C PHE A 67 -7.51 -38.91 -8.35
N THR A 68 -6.66 -39.74 -7.75
CA THR A 68 -5.91 -39.37 -6.53
C THR A 68 -5.00 -38.17 -6.78
N GLN A 69 -4.34 -38.13 -7.94
CA GLN A 69 -3.52 -36.99 -8.34
C GLN A 69 -4.36 -35.72 -8.54
N CYS A 70 -5.50 -35.83 -9.23
CA CYS A 70 -6.44 -34.72 -9.41
C CYS A 70 -6.99 -34.19 -8.08
N CYS A 71 -7.34 -35.08 -7.14
CA CYS A 71 -7.75 -34.70 -5.78
C CYS A 71 -6.64 -33.94 -5.04
N SER A 72 -5.38 -34.35 -5.20
CA SER A 72 -4.25 -33.65 -4.59
C SER A 72 -4.08 -32.23 -5.16
N ASP A 73 -4.25 -32.05 -6.47
CA ASP A 73 -4.19 -30.74 -7.12
C ASP A 73 -5.36 -29.84 -6.68
N ILE A 74 -6.56 -30.41 -6.57
CA ILE A 74 -7.74 -29.70 -6.05
C ILE A 74 -7.50 -29.25 -4.61
N LEU A 75 -6.94 -30.11 -3.76
CA LEU A 75 -6.62 -29.74 -2.38
C LEU A 75 -5.59 -28.62 -2.30
N LEU A 76 -4.54 -28.65 -3.14
CA LEU A 76 -3.56 -27.56 -3.21
C LEU A 76 -4.18 -26.24 -3.67
N LYS A 77 -5.02 -26.28 -4.72
CA LYS A 77 -5.76 -25.11 -5.21
C LYS A 77 -6.72 -24.58 -4.14
N ALA A 78 -7.47 -25.46 -3.47
CA ALA A 78 -8.39 -25.11 -2.40
C ALA A 78 -7.67 -24.40 -1.24
N ARG A 79 -6.49 -24.89 -0.82
CA ARG A 79 -5.67 -24.22 0.21
C ARG A 79 -5.18 -22.84 -0.22
N SER A 80 -4.78 -22.67 -1.48
CA SER A 80 -4.37 -21.36 -2.01
C SER A 80 -5.54 -20.36 -2.01
N ILE A 81 -6.73 -20.83 -2.39
CA ILE A 81 -7.97 -20.05 -2.34
C ILE A 81 -8.32 -19.71 -0.90
N GLU A 82 -8.26 -20.67 0.03
CA GLU A 82 -8.52 -20.44 1.45
C GLU A 82 -7.56 -19.41 2.05
N ALA A 83 -6.26 -19.49 1.74
CA ALA A 83 -5.28 -18.51 2.19
C ALA A 83 -5.58 -17.10 1.65
N SER A 84 -6.03 -17.00 0.40
CA SER A 84 -6.44 -15.73 -0.22
C SER A 84 -7.73 -15.19 0.41
N LEU A 85 -8.72 -16.04 0.63
CA LEU A 85 -9.97 -15.69 1.31
C LEU A 85 -9.72 -15.25 2.75
N LYS A 86 -8.80 -15.89 3.48
CA LYS A 86 -8.44 -15.51 4.84
C LYS A 86 -7.82 -14.10 4.88
N LYS A 87 -6.93 -13.78 3.93
CA LYS A 87 -6.38 -12.43 3.78
C LYS A 87 -7.49 -11.42 3.46
N ASN A 88 -8.37 -11.74 2.52
CA ASN A 88 -9.48 -10.86 2.14
C ASN A 88 -10.46 -10.64 3.29
N ARG A 89 -10.78 -11.68 4.06
CA ARG A 89 -11.65 -11.58 5.23
C ARG A 89 -11.03 -10.70 6.31
N SER A 90 -9.74 -10.89 6.60
CA SER A 90 -9.02 -10.04 7.54
C SER A 90 -8.92 -8.58 7.07
N ALA A 91 -8.73 -8.36 5.76
CA ALA A 91 -8.76 -7.02 5.19
C ALA A 91 -10.15 -6.39 5.30
N LEU A 92 -11.23 -7.17 5.10
CA LEU A 92 -12.62 -6.71 5.21
C LEU A 92 -12.99 -6.36 6.65
N GLU A 93 -12.60 -7.19 7.63
CA GLU A 93 -12.84 -6.95 9.05
C GLU A 93 -12.13 -5.68 9.53
N ASN A 94 -10.93 -5.38 9.01
CA ASN A 94 -10.15 -4.21 9.38
C ASN A 94 -10.27 -3.04 8.38
N HIS A 95 -11.17 -3.13 7.40
CA HIS A 95 -11.20 -2.17 6.28
C HIS A 95 -11.41 -0.73 6.74
N THR A 96 -12.23 -0.51 7.76
CA THR A 96 -12.51 0.82 8.31
C THR A 96 -11.26 1.46 8.89
N GLN A 97 -10.49 0.72 9.70
CA GLN A 97 -9.24 1.21 10.29
C GLN A 97 -8.17 1.48 9.22
N LEU A 98 -8.13 0.64 8.18
CA LEU A 98 -7.25 0.85 7.04
C LEU A 98 -7.64 2.12 6.27
N LEU A 99 -8.94 2.34 6.07
CA LEU A 99 -9.46 3.53 5.40
C LEU A 99 -9.12 4.81 6.17
N GLU A 100 -9.32 4.83 7.49
CA GLU A 100 -8.96 5.96 8.35
C GLU A 100 -7.48 6.36 8.20
N ILE A 101 -6.57 5.38 8.10
CA ILE A 101 -5.13 5.64 7.91
C ILE A 101 -4.85 6.20 6.51
N ILE A 102 -5.52 5.67 5.49
CA ILE A 102 -5.35 6.11 4.10
C ILE A 102 -5.92 7.52 3.88
N GLU A 103 -6.97 7.89 4.61
CA GLU A 103 -7.64 9.19 4.50
C GLU A 103 -6.94 10.33 5.27
N LEU A 104 -5.94 10.03 6.13
CA LEU A 104 -5.20 11.06 6.89
C LEU A 104 -4.68 12.25 6.07
N PRO A 105 -4.11 12.09 4.85
CA PRO A 105 -3.68 13.23 4.04
C PRO A 105 -4.84 14.13 3.62
N GLN A 106 -5.97 13.55 3.22
CA GLN A 106 -7.17 14.27 2.79
C GLN A 106 -7.84 14.96 3.98
N LEU A 107 -7.91 14.27 5.12
CA LEU A 107 -8.40 14.83 6.37
C LEU A 107 -7.56 16.03 6.79
N MET A 108 -6.23 15.91 6.79
CA MET A 108 -5.34 17.02 7.12
C MET A 108 -5.52 18.20 6.16
N GLN A 109 -5.63 17.94 4.85
CA GLN A 109 -5.85 18.99 3.86
C GLN A 109 -7.17 19.74 4.12
N THR A 110 -8.22 19.02 4.49
CA THR A 110 -9.52 19.58 4.82
C THR A 110 -9.47 20.41 6.11
N CYS A 111 -8.81 19.91 7.17
CA CYS A 111 -8.59 20.65 8.41
C CYS A 111 -7.83 21.97 8.17
N VAL A 112 -6.80 21.94 7.33
CA VAL A 112 -6.02 23.14 6.96
C VAL A 112 -6.89 24.15 6.20
N HIS A 113 -7.70 23.70 5.25
CA HIS A 113 -8.59 24.58 4.47
C HIS A 113 -9.68 25.23 5.33
N ASN A 114 -10.23 24.47 6.29
CA ASN A 114 -11.31 24.93 7.17
C ASN A 114 -10.81 25.77 8.37
N GLY A 115 -9.49 25.93 8.55
CA GLY A 115 -8.89 26.68 9.65
C GLY A 115 -8.77 25.92 10.98
N HIS A 116 -9.03 24.61 10.99
CA HIS A 116 -8.84 23.73 12.14
C HIS A 116 -7.37 23.32 12.28
N TYR A 117 -6.51 24.27 12.65
CA TYR A 117 -5.07 24.08 12.69
C TYR A 117 -4.58 23.14 13.81
N ASP A 118 -5.27 23.11 14.95
CA ASP A 118 -4.97 22.19 16.04
C ASP A 118 -5.07 20.72 15.61
N ASP A 119 -6.16 20.38 14.92
CA ASP A 119 -6.41 19.01 14.43
C ASP A 119 -5.41 18.64 13.32
N ALA A 120 -5.11 19.58 12.41
CA ALA A 120 -4.11 19.36 11.37
C ALA A 120 -2.71 19.05 11.96
N ILE A 121 -2.33 19.74 13.04
CA ILE A 121 -1.05 19.49 13.74
C ILE A 121 -1.08 18.14 14.45
N SER A 122 -2.21 17.78 15.07
CA SER A 122 -2.40 16.46 15.70
C SER A 122 -2.26 15.33 14.68
N ILE A 123 -2.91 15.45 13.51
CA ILE A 123 -2.82 14.49 12.40
C ILE A 123 -1.38 14.34 11.90
N PHE A 124 -0.68 15.46 11.73
CA PHE A 124 0.73 15.44 11.33
C PHE A 124 1.61 14.71 12.35
N GLY A 125 1.43 15.01 13.65
CA GLY A 125 2.13 14.35 14.74
C GLY A 125 1.84 12.84 14.78
N TYR A 126 0.57 12.45 14.68
CA TYR A 126 0.15 11.05 14.64
C TYR A 126 0.80 10.31 13.47
N THR A 127 0.70 10.85 12.25
CA THR A 127 1.29 10.24 11.04
C THR A 127 2.81 10.08 11.17
N LYS A 128 3.49 11.06 11.77
CA LYS A 128 4.94 10.99 12.03
C LYS A 128 5.28 9.86 13.02
N THR A 129 4.53 9.71 14.10
CA THR A 129 4.75 8.60 15.05
C THR A 129 4.48 7.23 14.42
N LEU A 130 3.45 7.13 13.58
CA LEU A 130 3.08 5.93 12.86
C LEU A 130 4.15 5.54 11.84
N PHE A 131 4.68 6.52 11.09
CA PHE A 131 5.79 6.33 10.18
C PHE A 131 7.07 5.88 10.90
N ASN A 132 7.40 6.48 12.05
CA ASN A 132 8.59 6.08 12.81
C ASN A 132 8.52 4.63 13.33
N LYS A 133 7.31 4.15 13.67
CA LYS A 133 7.09 2.79 14.15
C LYS A 133 7.09 1.75 13.03
N TYR A 134 6.48 2.06 11.88
CA TYR A 134 6.15 1.06 10.85
C TYR A 134 6.72 1.37 9.44
N GLY A 135 7.35 2.53 9.25
CA GLY A 135 7.74 3.08 7.94
C GLY A 135 8.84 2.32 7.21
N SER A 136 9.64 1.49 7.90
CA SER A 136 10.61 0.60 7.26
C SER A 136 9.96 -0.64 6.64
N ARG A 137 8.81 -1.08 7.16
CA ARG A 137 8.16 -2.33 6.75
C ARG A 137 7.16 -2.14 5.62
N TYR A 138 6.42 -1.03 5.60
CA TYR A 138 5.31 -0.82 4.67
C TYR A 138 5.53 0.41 3.77
N SER A 139 5.62 0.20 2.46
CA SER A 139 5.79 1.27 1.46
C SER A 139 4.59 2.22 1.39
N VAL A 140 3.37 1.71 1.60
CA VAL A 140 2.13 2.50 1.62
C VAL A 140 2.19 3.57 2.71
N LEU A 141 2.67 3.23 3.91
CA LEU A 141 2.81 4.20 5.01
C LEU A 141 3.84 5.29 4.70
N ARG A 142 4.91 4.95 3.98
CA ARG A 142 5.88 5.95 3.49
C ARG A 142 5.24 6.91 2.50
N MET A 143 4.41 6.40 1.59
CA MET A 143 3.67 7.22 0.64
C MET A 143 2.70 8.16 1.36
N ILE A 144 1.91 7.64 2.32
CA ILE A 144 0.99 8.45 3.14
C ILE A 144 1.76 9.54 3.89
N TYR A 145 2.87 9.21 4.55
CA TYR A 145 3.70 10.19 5.24
C TYR A 145 4.24 11.27 4.29
N SER A 146 4.67 10.88 3.07
CA SER A 146 5.13 11.85 2.08
C SER A 146 4.04 12.84 1.65
N GLN A 147 2.79 12.36 1.50
CA GLN A 147 1.64 13.21 1.16
C GLN A 147 1.26 14.13 2.32
N VAL A 148 1.20 13.60 3.55
CA VAL A 148 0.96 14.39 4.77
C VAL A 148 2.04 15.46 4.95
N SER A 149 3.31 15.13 4.69
CA SER A 149 4.42 16.09 4.75
C SER A 149 4.32 17.17 3.67
N ALA A 150 3.80 16.85 2.48
CA ALA A 150 3.55 17.83 1.43
C ALA A 150 2.43 18.81 1.86
N VAL A 151 1.34 18.30 2.43
CA VAL A 151 0.25 19.13 2.99
C VAL A 151 0.75 19.99 4.15
N ALA A 152 1.57 19.43 5.05
CA ALA A 152 2.20 20.18 6.13
C ALA A 152 3.09 21.33 5.63
N SER A 153 3.82 21.11 4.54
CA SER A 153 4.66 22.15 3.92
C SER A 153 3.80 23.29 3.35
N GLN A 154 2.69 22.96 2.69
CA GLN A 154 1.73 23.95 2.20
C GLN A 154 1.09 24.74 3.35
N PHE A 155 0.70 24.06 4.43
CA PHE A 155 0.17 24.68 5.64
C PHE A 155 1.17 25.67 6.26
N ILE A 156 2.45 25.29 6.37
CA ILE A 156 3.50 26.19 6.86
C ILE A 156 3.66 27.41 5.95
N HIS A 157 3.64 27.22 4.63
CA HIS A 157 3.67 28.34 3.68
C HIS A 157 2.49 29.29 3.87
N GLN A 158 1.29 28.79 4.15
CA GLN A 158 0.13 29.62 4.45
C GLN A 158 0.33 30.43 5.75
N LEU A 159 0.86 29.81 6.82
CA LEU A 159 1.16 30.50 8.06
C LEU A 159 2.22 31.61 7.86
N TYR A 160 3.23 31.38 7.03
CA TYR A 160 4.21 32.42 6.70
C TYR A 160 3.60 33.56 5.90
N ASN A 161 2.70 33.27 4.96
CA ASN A 161 1.99 34.31 4.21
C ASN A 161 1.10 35.15 5.14
N GLN A 162 0.44 34.53 6.12
CA GLN A 162 -0.28 35.26 7.17
C GLN A 162 0.67 36.18 7.95
N LEU A 163 1.85 35.68 8.35
CA LEU A 163 2.83 36.46 9.10
C LEU A 163 3.43 37.65 8.30
N ARG A 164 3.45 37.54 6.97
CA ARG A 164 3.87 38.61 6.05
C ARG A 164 2.82 39.72 5.91
N ALA A 165 1.57 39.48 6.27
CA ALA A 165 0.52 40.49 6.30
C ALA A 165 0.60 41.37 7.57
N PRO A 166 0.06 42.60 7.55
CA PRO A 166 -0.19 43.35 8.77
C PRO A 166 -1.16 42.57 9.67
N LEU A 167 -0.67 42.11 10.81
CA LEU A 167 -1.44 41.29 11.76
C LEU A 167 -1.46 41.95 13.14
N SER A 168 -2.56 41.76 13.87
CA SER A 168 -2.64 42.09 15.29
C SER A 168 -1.67 41.22 16.11
N LEU A 169 -1.27 41.72 17.29
CA LEU A 169 -0.38 41.01 18.20
C LEU A 169 -0.93 39.61 18.57
N SER A 170 -2.23 39.51 18.83
CA SER A 170 -2.90 38.25 19.19
C SER A 170 -2.83 37.20 18.07
N SER A 171 -3.12 37.60 16.83
CA SER A 171 -3.01 36.68 15.68
C SER A 171 -1.56 36.27 15.42
N CYS A 172 -0.61 37.18 15.59
CA CYS A 172 0.81 36.89 15.45
C CYS A 172 1.25 35.80 16.43
N ILE A 173 0.95 35.95 17.73
CA ILE A 173 1.29 34.95 18.75
C ILE A 173 0.68 33.59 18.41
N LYS A 174 -0.59 33.55 18.01
CA LYS A 174 -1.27 32.30 17.61
C LYS A 174 -0.58 31.62 16.42
N THR A 175 -0.29 32.35 15.35
CA THR A 175 0.39 31.81 14.16
C THR A 175 1.76 31.24 14.51
N VAL A 176 2.53 31.91 15.36
CA VAL A 176 3.86 31.41 15.73
C VAL A 176 3.77 30.23 16.71
N VAL A 177 2.78 30.18 17.60
CA VAL A 177 2.49 28.99 18.41
C VAL A 177 2.14 27.78 17.54
N PHE A 178 1.33 27.96 16.49
CA PHE A 178 1.05 26.88 15.54
C PHE A 178 2.31 26.42 14.81
N LEU A 179 3.13 27.36 14.32
CA LEU A 179 4.43 27.04 13.69
C LEU A 179 5.33 26.24 14.64
N ARG A 180 5.43 26.65 15.91
CA ARG A 180 6.21 25.95 16.93
C ARG A 180 5.70 24.52 17.16
N ARG A 181 4.38 24.36 17.26
CA ARG A 181 3.73 23.06 17.50
C ARG A 181 3.84 22.09 16.32
N THR A 182 4.07 22.57 15.09
CA THR A 182 4.35 21.67 13.96
C THR A 182 5.64 20.86 14.14
N GLY A 183 6.58 21.32 14.98
CA GLY A 183 7.81 20.59 15.31
C GLY A 183 8.76 20.34 14.13
N LEU A 184 8.61 21.09 13.04
CA LEU A 184 9.41 20.98 11.82
C LEU A 184 10.62 21.91 11.80
N LEU A 185 10.60 22.97 12.60
CA LEU A 185 11.65 23.99 12.66
C LEU A 185 12.26 24.03 14.06
N SER A 186 13.58 24.21 14.13
CA SER A 186 14.22 24.56 15.39
C SER A 186 13.80 25.97 15.83
N GLU A 187 13.94 26.25 17.13
CA GLU A 187 13.61 27.56 17.68
C GLU A 187 14.44 28.70 17.04
N GLN A 188 15.69 28.40 16.67
CA GLN A 188 16.59 29.33 16.00
C GLN A 188 16.11 29.63 14.57
N GLU A 189 15.75 28.59 13.80
CA GLU A 189 15.21 28.75 12.45
C GLU A 189 13.87 29.48 12.47
N LEU A 190 13.01 29.19 13.44
CA LEU A 190 11.73 29.88 13.61
C LEU A 190 11.93 31.38 13.87
N ARG A 191 12.84 31.75 14.78
CA ARG A 191 13.19 33.17 15.05
C ARG A 191 13.74 33.86 13.81
N LEU A 192 14.64 33.21 13.08
CA LEU A 192 15.23 33.78 11.88
C LEU A 192 14.19 33.95 10.77
N LYS A 193 13.31 32.95 10.55
CA LYS A 193 12.21 33.03 9.58
C LYS A 193 11.17 34.08 9.97
N PHE A 194 10.88 34.23 11.26
CA PHE A 194 10.03 35.29 11.78
C PHE A 194 10.60 36.68 11.45
N LEU A 195 11.88 36.92 11.73
CA LEU A 195 12.53 38.18 11.42
C LEU A 195 12.55 38.44 9.90
N GLN A 196 12.91 37.44 9.09
CA GLN A 196 12.91 37.56 7.62
C GLN A 196 11.54 37.95 7.06
N THR A 197 10.48 37.29 7.51
CA THR A 197 9.11 37.55 7.05
C THR A 197 8.60 38.91 7.52
N ARG A 198 8.84 39.29 8.78
CA ARG A 198 8.50 40.61 9.31
C ARG A 198 9.29 41.75 8.67
N THR A 199 10.58 41.57 8.39
CA THR A 199 11.37 42.54 7.62
C THR A 199 10.85 42.68 6.20
N SER A 200 10.40 41.59 5.56
CA SER A 200 9.77 41.68 4.23
C SER A 200 8.42 42.41 4.28
N CYS A 201 7.63 42.22 5.35
CA CYS A 201 6.39 42.96 5.59
C CYS A 201 6.67 44.46 5.72
N LEU A 202 7.63 44.83 6.57
CA LEU A 202 8.07 46.20 6.78
C LEU A 202 8.50 46.87 5.46
N LYS A 203 9.34 46.19 4.65
CA LYS A 203 9.74 46.69 3.34
C LYS A 203 8.54 46.94 2.42
N SER A 204 7.56 46.03 2.41
CA SER A 204 6.34 46.17 1.62
C SER A 204 5.49 47.35 2.09
N GLN A 205 5.33 47.54 3.40
CA GLN A 205 4.56 48.63 4.00
C GLN A 205 5.22 49.99 3.76
N ILE A 206 6.54 50.07 3.88
CA ILE A 206 7.30 51.27 3.52
C ILE A 206 7.09 51.59 2.05
N ASN A 207 7.27 50.61 1.15
CA ASN A 207 7.08 50.83 -0.29
C ASN A 207 5.64 51.25 -0.64
N SER A 208 4.62 50.64 -0.03
CA SER A 208 3.22 51.04 -0.26
C SER A 208 2.94 52.44 0.27
N SER A 209 3.47 52.77 1.45
CA SER A 209 3.30 54.10 2.04
C SER A 209 3.96 55.18 1.18
N LEU A 210 5.08 54.87 0.51
CA LEU A 210 5.80 55.76 -0.39
C LEU A 210 5.11 55.90 -1.77
N LEU A 211 4.45 54.84 -2.26
CA LEU A 211 3.73 54.85 -3.54
C LEU A 211 2.35 55.55 -3.46
N ALA A 212 1.68 55.51 -2.30
CA ALA A 212 0.41 56.22 -2.07
C ALA A 212 0.56 57.76 -2.05
N CYS A 213 1.78 58.26 -2.20
CA CYS A 213 2.12 59.68 -2.11
C CYS A 213 1.88 60.39 -3.44
N THR A 214 0.62 60.74 -3.72
CA THR A 214 0.35 61.88 -4.60
C THR A 214 0.22 63.14 -3.75
N PRO A 215 0.86 64.26 -4.13
CA PRO A 215 0.98 65.47 -3.30
C PRO A 215 -0.34 66.27 -3.26
N LYS A 216 -1.43 65.69 -2.76
CA LYS A 216 -2.71 66.40 -2.58
C LYS A 216 -2.87 67.02 -1.19
N GLU A 217 -2.05 66.65 -0.21
CA GLU A 217 -2.15 67.17 1.16
C GLU A 217 -1.17 68.30 1.48
N LEU A 218 -0.24 68.64 0.59
CA LEU A 218 0.67 69.80 0.73
C LEU A 218 0.05 71.12 0.23
N ALA A 219 -1.08 71.10 -0.47
CA ALA A 219 -1.74 72.32 -0.96
C ALA A 219 -2.56 73.08 0.12
N GLY A 220 -2.69 72.51 1.32
CA GLY A 220 -3.52 73.05 2.41
C GLY A 220 -2.78 73.92 3.42
N VAL A 221 -1.45 73.92 3.41
CA VAL A 221 -0.63 74.63 4.41
C VAL A 221 0.30 75.58 3.66
N ASP A 222 -0.21 76.76 3.30
CA ASP A 222 0.50 78.03 3.49
C ASP A 222 -0.30 79.22 2.92
N LYS A 223 -1.16 79.78 3.78
CA LYS A 223 -1.58 81.19 3.67
C LYS A 223 -0.86 82.08 4.69
N ARG A 224 0.30 81.67 5.21
CA ARG A 224 1.06 82.40 6.24
C ARG A 224 2.47 82.85 5.84
N GLU A 225 2.89 82.71 4.58
CA GLU A 225 4.23 83.13 4.14
C GLU A 225 4.27 84.37 3.22
N LYS A 226 3.28 85.27 3.29
CA LYS A 226 3.33 86.54 2.52
C LYS A 226 3.96 87.74 3.23
N LEU A 227 4.62 87.56 4.39
CA LEU A 227 5.12 88.70 5.19
C LEU A 227 6.60 88.67 5.60
N SER A 228 7.42 87.77 5.07
CA SER A 228 8.87 87.85 5.28
C SER A 228 9.60 87.43 4.02
N GLY A 229 10.45 88.32 3.47
CA GLY A 229 11.17 88.16 2.21
C GLY A 229 12.24 87.06 2.19
N PHE A 230 11.88 85.82 2.53
CA PHE A 230 12.67 84.64 2.24
C PHE A 230 12.29 84.08 0.86
N LEU A 231 13.31 83.61 0.13
CA LEU A 231 13.17 82.94 -1.16
C LEU A 231 12.15 81.79 -1.07
N PRO A 232 11.33 81.56 -2.11
CA PRO A 232 10.36 80.47 -2.10
C PRO A 232 11.11 79.15 -1.93
N PHE A 233 10.82 78.45 -0.82
CA PHE A 233 11.36 77.14 -0.56
C PHE A 233 10.89 76.19 -1.67
N LYS A 234 11.85 75.49 -2.29
CA LYS A 234 11.65 74.75 -3.54
C LYS A 234 10.68 73.58 -3.26
N GLU A 235 9.56 73.44 -3.99
CA GLU A 235 8.60 72.33 -3.84
C GLU A 235 9.24 70.92 -3.84
N SER A 236 10.42 70.77 -4.45
CA SER A 236 11.21 69.53 -4.46
C SER A 236 11.79 69.18 -3.09
N HIS A 237 12.09 70.18 -2.26
CA HIS A 237 12.66 70.02 -0.93
C HIS A 237 11.59 69.60 0.08
N ASP A 238 10.36 70.13 -0.05
CA ASP A 238 9.20 69.73 0.78
C ASP A 238 8.76 68.29 0.51
N LYS A 239 8.71 67.88 -0.77
CA LYS A 239 8.42 66.48 -1.13
C LYS A 239 9.47 65.53 -0.56
N SER A 240 10.75 65.89 -0.63
CA SER A 240 11.85 65.07 -0.11
C SER A 240 11.83 64.97 1.42
N TYR A 241 11.55 66.09 2.09
CA TYR A 241 11.43 66.15 3.55
C TYR A 241 10.21 65.38 4.07
N TRP A 242 9.05 65.53 3.41
CA TRP A 242 7.83 64.81 3.76
C TRP A 242 8.01 63.30 3.56
N VAL A 243 8.63 62.87 2.45
CA VAL A 243 8.94 61.45 2.19
C VAL A 243 9.88 60.88 3.26
N ALA A 244 10.91 61.63 3.65
CA ALA A 244 11.82 61.22 4.71
C ALA A 244 11.10 61.09 6.06
N THR A 245 10.28 62.08 6.43
CA THR A 245 9.50 62.09 7.67
C THR A 245 8.53 60.91 7.72
N ARG A 246 7.76 60.70 6.65
CA ARG A 246 6.81 59.58 6.55
C ARG A 246 7.51 58.22 6.63
N ARG A 247 8.66 58.07 5.98
CA ARG A 247 9.47 56.85 6.04
C ARG A 247 9.96 56.57 7.46
N ILE A 248 10.41 57.60 8.19
CA ILE A 248 10.84 57.47 9.59
C ILE A 248 9.66 57.06 10.47
N GLU A 249 8.49 57.68 10.33
CA GLU A 249 7.29 57.36 11.10
C GLU A 249 6.82 55.91 10.90
N VAL A 250 6.66 55.50 9.64
CA VAL A 250 6.23 54.14 9.27
C VAL A 250 7.24 53.11 9.76
N THR A 251 8.53 53.39 9.61
CA THR A 251 9.60 52.49 10.11
C THR A 251 9.55 52.38 11.63
N ARG A 252 9.39 53.50 12.35
CA ARG A 252 9.35 53.51 13.82
C ARG A 252 8.19 52.67 14.36
N VAL A 253 6.99 52.88 13.84
CA VAL A 253 5.77 52.17 14.30
C VAL A 253 5.89 50.68 14.06
N HIS A 254 6.24 50.27 12.83
CA HIS A 254 6.31 48.85 12.51
C HIS A 254 7.51 48.15 13.14
N LEU A 255 8.65 48.83 13.33
CA LEU A 255 9.78 48.26 14.06
C LEU A 255 9.42 48.04 15.54
N PHE A 256 8.71 48.99 16.16
CA PHE A 256 8.19 48.83 17.51
C PHE A 256 7.24 47.63 17.63
N ASP A 257 6.32 47.46 16.68
CA ASP A 257 5.43 46.30 16.63
C ASP A 257 6.19 44.98 16.49
N ILE A 258 7.20 44.93 15.61
CA ILE A 258 8.03 43.74 15.39
C ILE A 258 8.81 43.38 16.66
N VAL A 259 9.43 44.36 17.32
CA VAL A 259 10.17 44.15 18.57
C VAL A 259 9.23 43.67 19.68
N THR A 260 8.05 44.27 19.77
CA THR A 260 7.04 43.88 20.77
C THR A 260 6.56 42.44 20.55
N GLN A 261 6.29 42.06 19.30
CA GLN A 261 5.88 40.70 18.94
C GLN A 261 7.02 39.69 19.15
N TYR A 262 8.25 40.05 18.84
CA TYR A 262 9.41 39.19 19.04
C TYR A 262 9.68 38.93 20.52
N ARG A 263 9.51 39.95 21.37
CA ARG A 263 9.71 39.82 22.82
C ARG A 263 8.63 39.01 23.52
N ASN A 264 7.41 39.03 22.99
CA ASN A 264 6.26 38.34 23.55
C ASN A 264 6.08 36.91 23.01
N HIS A 265 7.04 36.39 22.23
CA HIS A 265 7.00 35.06 21.61
C HIS A 265 8.08 34.11 22.13
#